data_AF-A0AAW2NHH9-F1
#
_entry.id   AF-A0AAW2NHH9-F1
#
_cell.length_a   1.000
_cell.length_b   1.000
_cell.length_c   1.000
_cell.angle_alpha   90.00
_cell.angle_beta   90.00
_cell.angle_gamma   90.00
#
_symmetry.space_group_name_H-M   'P 1'
#
loop_
_entity.id
_entity.type
_entity.pdbx_description
1 polymer ?
#
loop_
_entity_poly.entity_id
_entity_poly.type
_entity_poly.pdbx_seq_one_letter_code
_entity_poly.pdbx_strand_id
1 'polypeptide(L)'
;MENRRSRAEEPSEEGVNKNGGQMKLKPLHWDKVIANADHSMVWNEINDGSFRFDDELMESLFGYTTACQNSTEKSKKASYHQQRSLPQYHQIDPRKSQNVAIVLKSLAISRKEILDALLDGRGLSADTLEKLTKICPTQEEITRILQFNGNPTKLADAESFLYHILKAVPSAFIRFNAMLFRTTYDPEILHHKQCLQTLELGCKELRSGGVFFKLLEAILKAGNRMNAGTTRGNAQGFNLTALRRLSDVKSTNGKTTLLHFVVEQVVRSEGRRRSINTNRKPGDHPVSGTKNSNEEQDREHLMLGLPALEDLNSNFGNVKKAATIDYDSLISVCPVLTTRVDEIKQLLSLESGGFLREMKGFLEDCREELNVVREEEKRVMEVVRKTTDYYQAGGSKGGNHPLQLFVIVKDFLNNVDQVRAEIAKKLQKRKADSSPPLSPTPRSPVRFQNLELYFRAHRPGTSSSDSEDDFS
;
A
#
# COMPACT_ATOMS: atom_id res chain seq x y z
N MET A 1 75.95 8.34 -3.25
CA MET A 1 74.68 8.69 -2.59
C MET A 1 73.59 8.56 -3.65
N GLU A 2 73.06 7.37 -3.89
CA GLU A 2 72.06 6.67 -3.04
C GLU A 2 70.64 7.11 -3.43
N ASN A 3 70.01 6.50 -4.44
CA ASN A 3 69.46 5.13 -4.50
C ASN A 3 68.23 4.93 -3.60
N ARG A 4 67.04 4.86 -4.21
CA ARG A 4 66.02 3.85 -3.85
C ARG A 4 65.01 3.63 -4.97
N ARG A 5 64.89 2.36 -5.39
CA ARG A 5 63.83 1.81 -6.24
C ARG A 5 62.65 1.33 -5.38
N SER A 6 61.44 1.43 -5.92
CA SER A 6 60.26 0.63 -5.55
C SER A 6 59.37 0.55 -6.80
N ARG A 7 59.70 -0.27 -7.81
CA ARG A 7 59.30 -1.69 -7.96
C ARG A 7 57.88 -1.96 -7.47
N ALA A 8 56.99 -2.24 -8.41
CA ALA A 8 55.66 -2.77 -8.13
C ALA A 8 55.76 -4.18 -7.52
N GLU A 9 54.90 -4.45 -6.53
CA GLU A 9 54.70 -5.78 -5.96
C GLU A 9 53.44 -6.39 -6.58
N GLU A 10 53.60 -7.54 -7.22
CA GLU A 10 52.49 -8.45 -7.50
C GLU A 10 52.10 -9.13 -6.17
N PRO A 11 50.79 -9.34 -5.89
CA PRO A 11 50.39 -10.08 -4.71
C PRO A 11 50.74 -11.56 -4.89
N SER A 12 51.63 -12.05 -4.04
CA SER A 12 52.10 -13.44 -4.03
C SER A 12 51.00 -14.45 -3.69
N GLU A 13 50.89 -15.51 -4.49
CA GLU A 13 50.13 -16.72 -4.14
C GLU A 13 50.84 -17.49 -3.00
N GLU A 14 50.60 -17.12 -1.74
CA GLU A 14 50.98 -17.96 -0.60
C GLU A 14 49.87 -18.97 -0.29
N GLY A 15 50.11 -20.23 -0.70
CA GLY A 15 49.22 -21.34 -0.42
C GLY A 15 49.19 -21.74 1.05
N VAL A 16 48.21 -21.22 1.80
CA VAL A 16 47.90 -21.74 3.16
C VAL A 16 47.09 -23.03 3.02
N ASN A 17 47.80 -24.16 3.03
CA ASN A 17 47.22 -25.50 3.04
C ASN A 17 46.60 -25.82 4.41
N LYS A 18 45.40 -25.30 4.68
CA LYS A 18 44.57 -25.70 5.83
C LYS A 18 43.58 -26.78 5.42
N ASN A 19 44.01 -28.04 5.57
CA ASN A 19 43.11 -29.19 5.62
C ASN A 19 42.26 -29.11 6.91
N GLY A 20 41.13 -28.40 6.83
CA GLY A 20 40.02 -28.46 7.78
C GLY A 20 38.76 -28.84 7.01
N GLY A 21 38.10 -29.92 7.40
CA GLY A 21 36.97 -30.49 6.63
C GLY A 21 35.66 -29.74 6.82
N GLN A 22 35.58 -28.49 6.35
CA GLN A 22 34.32 -27.73 6.31
C GLN A 22 33.33 -28.35 5.33
N MET A 23 32.06 -28.47 5.71
CA MET A 23 31.03 -28.94 4.80
C MET A 23 30.84 -27.93 3.67
N LYS A 24 30.85 -28.39 2.42
CA LYS A 24 30.53 -27.51 1.28
C LYS A 24 29.09 -27.01 1.43
N LEU A 25 28.94 -25.69 1.47
CA LEU A 25 27.65 -25.00 1.44
C LEU A 25 27.09 -24.92 0.02
N LYS A 26 25.77 -24.80 -0.11
CA LYS A 26 25.11 -24.43 -1.37
C LYS A 26 25.47 -22.99 -1.75
N PRO A 27 25.93 -22.72 -3.00
CA PRO A 27 26.39 -21.39 -3.38
C PRO A 27 25.25 -20.38 -3.51
N LEU A 28 25.42 -19.21 -2.90
CA LEU A 28 24.61 -18.04 -3.17
C LEU A 28 25.04 -17.41 -4.51
N HIS A 29 24.11 -17.30 -5.46
CA HIS A 29 24.38 -16.80 -6.80
C HIS A 29 24.17 -15.29 -6.85
N TRP A 30 25.13 -14.54 -6.31
CA TRP A 30 25.16 -13.07 -6.34
C TRP A 30 26.06 -12.51 -7.47
N ASP A 31 25.75 -11.31 -7.95
CA ASP A 31 26.63 -10.56 -8.84
C ASP A 31 27.63 -9.74 -8.00
N LYS A 32 28.92 -10.02 -8.15
CA LYS A 32 29.98 -9.36 -7.37
C LYS A 32 30.22 -7.94 -7.88
N VAL A 33 29.91 -6.95 -7.05
CA VAL A 33 30.26 -5.54 -7.31
C VAL A 33 31.76 -5.33 -7.08
N ILE A 34 32.42 -4.64 -8.01
CA ILE A 34 33.80 -4.16 -7.86
C ILE A 34 33.75 -2.77 -7.24
N ALA A 35 34.52 -2.52 -6.18
CA ALA A 35 34.60 -1.21 -5.55
C ALA A 35 35.29 -0.21 -6.50
N ASN A 36 34.61 0.89 -6.84
CA ASN A 36 35.19 2.02 -7.56
C ASN A 36 35.82 3.00 -6.58
N ALA A 37 37.06 3.42 -6.83
CA ALA A 37 37.79 4.35 -5.97
C ALA A 37 37.13 5.75 -5.88
N ASP A 38 36.39 6.16 -6.91
CA ASP A 38 35.80 7.50 -7.04
C ASP A 38 34.41 7.64 -6.39
N HIS A 39 33.86 6.58 -5.78
CA HIS A 39 32.52 6.63 -5.17
C HIS A 39 32.47 5.83 -3.86
N SER A 40 32.11 6.50 -2.75
CA SER A 40 31.94 5.80 -1.49
C SER A 40 30.70 4.91 -1.53
N MET A 41 30.88 3.61 -1.31
CA MET A 41 29.82 2.62 -1.23
C MET A 41 29.56 2.26 0.23
N VAL A 42 28.33 1.82 0.55
CA VAL A 42 28.00 1.33 1.90
C VAL A 42 28.95 0.23 2.40
N TRP A 43 29.48 -0.58 1.48
CA TRP A 43 30.47 -1.62 1.76
C TRP A 43 31.79 -1.08 2.34
N ASN A 44 32.16 0.17 2.06
CA ASN A 44 33.37 0.81 2.59
C ASN A 44 33.25 1.13 4.08
N GLU A 45 32.02 1.29 4.60
CA GLU A 45 31.72 1.51 6.02
C GLU A 45 31.53 0.19 6.78
N ILE A 46 31.31 -0.93 6.08
CA ILE A 46 31.08 -2.27 6.64
C ILE A 46 32.39 -3.09 6.56
N ASN A 47 33.41 -2.64 7.29
CA ASN A 47 34.69 -3.36 7.41
C ASN A 47 34.67 -4.27 8.65
N ASP A 48 34.74 -5.58 8.44
CA ASP A 48 34.79 -6.66 9.46
C ASP A 48 33.88 -6.40 10.69
N GLY A 49 32.58 -6.27 10.43
CA GLY A 49 31.58 -5.93 11.45
C GLY A 49 31.56 -6.90 12.63
N SER A 50 31.17 -6.40 13.81
CA SER A 50 31.14 -7.16 15.07
C SER A 50 30.13 -8.31 15.12
N PHE A 51 29.32 -8.48 14.08
CA PHE A 51 28.32 -9.53 13.97
C PHE A 51 28.95 -10.81 13.38
N ARG A 52 29.10 -11.83 14.23
CA ARG A 52 29.44 -13.19 13.79
C ARG A 52 28.16 -14.03 13.80
N PHE A 53 27.94 -14.81 12.74
CA PHE A 53 26.89 -15.81 12.67
C PHE A 53 27.41 -17.17 13.13
N ASP A 54 26.50 -18.09 13.43
CA ASP A 54 26.83 -19.46 13.81
C ASP A 54 27.16 -20.28 12.55
N ASP A 55 28.46 -20.53 12.34
CA ASP A 55 28.98 -21.30 11.20
C ASP A 55 28.49 -22.76 11.22
N GLU A 56 28.37 -23.39 12.40
CA GLU A 56 27.91 -24.79 12.54
C GLU A 56 26.42 -24.91 12.17
N LEU A 57 25.60 -23.95 12.60
CA LEU A 57 24.19 -23.86 12.18
C LEU A 57 24.06 -23.59 10.68
N MET A 58 24.93 -22.77 10.10
CA MET A 58 24.94 -22.52 8.65
C MET A 58 25.34 -23.77 7.85
N GLU A 59 26.36 -24.51 8.28
CA GLU A 59 26.73 -25.81 7.69
C GLU A 59 25.62 -26.86 7.83
N SER A 60 24.94 -26.91 8.98
CA SER A 60 23.80 -27.82 9.21
C SER A 60 22.60 -27.54 8.29
N LEU A 61 22.23 -26.26 8.11
CA LEU A 61 21.05 -25.87 7.32
C LEU A 61 21.30 -25.82 5.81
N PHE A 62 22.51 -25.44 5.38
CA PHE A 62 22.81 -25.13 3.97
C PHE A 62 23.94 -25.97 3.36
N GLY A 63 24.55 -26.88 4.12
CA GLY A 63 25.51 -27.86 3.63
C GLY A 63 24.91 -28.88 2.65
N TYR A 64 25.76 -29.51 1.85
CA TYR A 64 25.38 -30.72 1.11
C TYR A 64 25.30 -31.92 2.06
N THR A 65 24.08 -32.35 2.38
CA THR A 65 23.82 -33.51 3.26
C THR A 65 24.56 -34.77 2.77
N THR A 66 25.35 -35.38 3.64
CA THR A 66 26.21 -36.55 3.36
C THR A 66 25.46 -37.85 3.01
N ALA A 67 24.13 -37.85 3.11
CA ALA A 67 23.24 -38.94 2.68
C ALA A 67 23.44 -39.36 1.20
N CYS A 68 24.05 -38.51 0.36
CA CYS A 68 24.30 -38.81 -1.05
C CYS A 68 25.75 -39.20 -1.40
N GLN A 69 26.67 -39.35 -0.43
CA GLN A 69 28.09 -39.65 -0.73
C GLN A 69 28.57 -41.06 -0.33
N ASN A 70 27.83 -41.79 0.51
CA ASN A 70 28.20 -43.16 0.94
C ASN A 70 27.58 -44.28 0.07
N SER A 71 27.68 -44.18 -1.26
CA SER A 71 27.22 -45.24 -2.18
C SER A 71 28.14 -45.53 -3.37
N THR A 72 29.41 -45.12 -3.30
CA THR A 72 30.46 -45.58 -4.21
C THR A 72 31.39 -46.58 -3.51
N GLU A 73 31.50 -47.77 -4.11
CA GLU A 73 32.47 -48.84 -3.79
C GLU A 73 32.25 -49.69 -2.51
N LYS A 74 31.29 -50.63 -2.57
CA LYS A 74 31.57 -52.09 -2.49
C LYS A 74 30.30 -52.94 -2.53
N SER A 75 29.92 -53.39 -3.73
CA SER A 75 29.53 -54.78 -4.04
C SER A 75 29.00 -54.90 -5.47
N LYS A 76 29.63 -55.76 -6.28
CA LYS A 76 29.04 -56.22 -7.55
C LYS A 76 28.01 -57.32 -7.25
N LYS A 77 26.95 -57.40 -8.07
CA LYS A 77 25.88 -58.42 -8.12
C LYS A 77 24.68 -58.21 -7.16
N ALA A 78 23.75 -57.37 -7.59
CA ALA A 78 22.32 -57.71 -7.61
C ALA A 78 21.64 -56.94 -8.76
N SER A 79 20.88 -57.63 -9.60
CA SER A 79 20.17 -57.03 -10.73
C SER A 79 18.74 -56.70 -10.33
N TYR A 80 18.34 -55.42 -10.35
CA TYR A 80 16.94 -55.02 -10.56
C TYR A 80 16.84 -53.70 -11.33
N HIS A 81 15.82 -53.64 -12.18
CA HIS A 81 15.62 -52.68 -13.27
C HIS A 81 15.82 -51.19 -12.93
N GLN A 82 16.87 -50.60 -13.49
CA GLN A 82 16.91 -49.17 -13.77
C GLN A 82 16.49 -48.97 -15.23
N GLN A 83 15.30 -48.39 -15.48
CA GLN A 83 14.95 -47.92 -16.82
C GLN A 83 15.96 -46.85 -17.22
N ARG A 84 16.80 -47.14 -18.22
CA ARG A 84 17.65 -46.14 -18.86
C ARG A 84 16.76 -45.04 -19.44
N SER A 85 16.78 -43.86 -18.83
CA SER A 85 16.33 -42.65 -19.52
C SER A 85 17.13 -42.53 -20.81
N LEU A 86 16.44 -42.47 -21.94
CA LEU A 86 17.07 -42.22 -23.24
C LEU A 86 17.78 -40.86 -23.20
N PRO A 87 18.94 -40.70 -23.84
CA PRO A 87 19.62 -39.42 -23.90
C PRO A 87 18.72 -38.40 -24.61
N GLN A 88 18.17 -37.45 -23.83
CA GLN A 88 17.36 -36.35 -24.35
C GLN A 88 18.27 -35.27 -24.94
N TYR A 89 17.98 -34.90 -26.18
CA TYR A 89 18.69 -33.82 -26.87
C TYR A 89 18.14 -32.47 -26.40
N HIS A 90 19.04 -31.64 -25.87
CA HIS A 90 18.75 -30.28 -25.45
C HIS A 90 19.07 -29.33 -26.62
N GLN A 91 18.15 -28.46 -27.00
CA GLN A 91 18.36 -27.45 -28.06
C GLN A 91 18.54 -26.05 -27.50
N ILE A 92 18.11 -25.82 -26.26
CA ILE A 92 18.30 -24.58 -25.50
C ILE A 92 19.18 -24.85 -24.29
N ASP A 93 19.56 -23.79 -23.56
CA ASP A 93 20.35 -23.94 -22.34
C ASP A 93 19.65 -24.90 -21.33
N PRO A 94 20.36 -25.87 -20.71
CA PRO A 94 19.73 -26.84 -19.82
C PRO A 94 19.00 -26.24 -18.61
N ARG A 95 19.50 -25.12 -18.05
CA ARG A 95 18.82 -24.43 -16.95
C ARG A 95 17.54 -23.75 -17.44
N LYS A 96 17.56 -23.17 -18.64
CA LYS A 96 16.35 -22.64 -19.30
C LYS A 96 15.36 -23.75 -19.64
N SER A 97 15.79 -24.86 -20.23
CA SER A 97 14.95 -26.03 -20.51
C SER A 97 14.28 -26.55 -19.23
N GLN A 98 15.03 -26.70 -18.14
CA GLN A 98 14.48 -27.10 -16.84
C GLN A 98 13.46 -26.09 -16.30
N ASN A 99 13.72 -24.78 -16.39
CA ASN A 99 12.76 -23.75 -15.98
C ASN A 99 11.47 -23.80 -16.80
N VAL A 100 11.57 -23.95 -18.12
CA VAL A 100 10.40 -24.12 -19.00
C VAL A 100 9.63 -25.40 -18.65
N ALA A 101 10.33 -26.52 -18.41
CA ALA A 101 9.70 -27.77 -18.01
C ALA A 101 8.98 -27.68 -16.65
N ILE A 102 9.51 -26.90 -15.69
CA ILE A 102 8.84 -26.61 -14.41
C ILE A 102 7.56 -25.80 -14.65
N VAL A 103 7.63 -24.74 -15.47
CA VAL A 103 6.43 -23.94 -15.83
C VAL A 103 5.38 -24.83 -16.47
N LEU A 104 5.74 -25.64 -17.48
CA LEU A 104 4.83 -26.55 -18.17
C LEU A 104 4.20 -27.58 -17.21
N LYS A 105 4.97 -28.13 -16.25
CA LYS A 105 4.44 -29.04 -15.22
C LYS A 105 3.49 -28.36 -14.23
N SER A 106 3.57 -27.04 -14.08
CA SER A 106 2.62 -26.25 -13.28
C SER A 106 1.32 -25.90 -14.03
N LEU A 107 1.26 -26.12 -15.34
CA LEU A 107 0.04 -25.92 -16.13
C LEU A 107 -0.83 -27.17 -16.06
N ALA A 108 -2.00 -27.06 -15.43
CA ALA A 108 -3.02 -28.11 -15.41
C ALA A 108 -3.84 -28.17 -16.72
N ILE A 109 -3.19 -27.94 -17.88
CA ILE A 109 -3.82 -27.81 -19.20
C ILE A 109 -3.01 -28.61 -20.22
N SER A 110 -3.68 -29.36 -21.09
CA SER A 110 -3.03 -30.17 -22.12
C SER A 110 -2.50 -29.34 -23.30
N ARG A 111 -1.49 -29.88 -24.00
CA ARG A 111 -0.97 -29.29 -25.25
C ARG A 111 -2.07 -29.08 -26.30
N LYS A 112 -3.09 -29.96 -26.33
CA LYS A 112 -4.20 -29.84 -27.28
C LYS A 112 -5.06 -28.61 -26.95
N GLU A 113 -5.45 -28.44 -25.68
CA GLU A 113 -6.25 -27.28 -25.24
C GLU A 113 -5.50 -25.95 -25.49
N ILE A 114 -4.17 -25.93 -25.32
CA ILE A 114 -3.33 -24.77 -25.66
C ILE A 114 -3.37 -24.47 -27.17
N LEU A 115 -3.31 -25.50 -28.02
CA LEU A 115 -3.40 -25.33 -29.48
C LEU A 115 -4.79 -24.87 -29.92
N ASP A 116 -5.84 -25.51 -29.41
CA ASP A 116 -7.23 -25.15 -29.71
C ASP A 116 -7.49 -23.69 -29.29
N ALA A 117 -7.04 -23.28 -28.08
CA ALA A 117 -7.15 -21.90 -27.59
C ALA A 117 -6.32 -20.88 -28.40
N LEU A 118 -5.13 -21.26 -28.90
CA LEU A 118 -4.32 -20.44 -29.80
C LEU A 118 -5.00 -20.21 -31.16
N LEU A 119 -5.72 -21.21 -31.67
CA LEU A 119 -6.45 -21.13 -32.94
C LEU A 119 -7.74 -20.30 -32.80
N ASP A 120 -8.39 -20.36 -31.64
CA ASP A 120 -9.65 -19.69 -31.35
C ASP A 120 -9.53 -18.30 -30.69
N GLY A 121 -8.38 -17.97 -30.09
CA GLY A 121 -8.11 -16.68 -29.42
C GLY A 121 -8.78 -16.49 -28.05
N ARG A 122 -9.21 -17.59 -27.41
CA ARG A 122 -9.89 -17.59 -26.11
C ARG A 122 -9.71 -18.93 -25.39
N GLY A 123 -10.00 -18.98 -24.09
CA GLY A 123 -10.05 -20.22 -23.30
C GLY A 123 -8.87 -20.48 -22.36
N LEU A 124 -7.83 -19.63 -22.38
CA LEU A 124 -6.75 -19.67 -21.37
C LEU A 124 -6.97 -18.58 -20.31
N SER A 125 -6.64 -18.89 -19.06
CA SER A 125 -6.70 -17.94 -17.95
C SER A 125 -5.52 -16.96 -17.97
N ALA A 126 -5.66 -15.80 -17.32
CA ALA A 126 -4.60 -14.81 -17.21
C ALA A 126 -3.30 -15.39 -16.58
N ASP A 127 -3.41 -16.17 -15.50
CA ASP A 127 -2.28 -16.86 -14.86
C ASP A 127 -1.58 -17.85 -15.81
N THR A 128 -2.35 -18.61 -16.59
CA THR A 128 -1.80 -19.50 -17.62
C THR A 128 -1.06 -18.72 -18.70
N LEU A 129 -1.66 -17.62 -19.19
CA LEU A 129 -1.09 -16.77 -20.22
C LEU A 129 0.20 -16.07 -19.74
N GLU A 130 0.22 -15.57 -18.50
CA GLU A 130 1.40 -14.94 -17.88
C GLU A 130 2.55 -15.95 -17.71
N LYS A 131 2.25 -17.21 -17.38
CA LYS A 131 3.23 -18.31 -17.35
C LYS A 131 3.75 -18.65 -18.75
N LEU A 132 2.87 -18.69 -19.75
CA LEU A 132 3.22 -19.01 -21.14
C LEU A 132 4.04 -17.91 -21.82
N THR A 133 3.77 -16.63 -21.57
CA THR A 133 4.58 -15.52 -22.13
C THR A 133 5.99 -15.48 -21.52
N LYS A 134 6.15 -15.83 -20.24
CA LYS A 134 7.46 -15.93 -19.56
C LYS A 134 8.40 -17.01 -20.11
N ILE A 135 7.87 -18.03 -20.79
CA ILE A 135 8.69 -19.09 -21.43
C ILE A 135 9.00 -18.82 -22.91
N CYS A 136 8.86 -17.57 -23.37
CA CYS A 136 9.17 -17.20 -24.75
C CYS A 136 10.63 -17.53 -25.12
N PRO A 137 10.87 -18.38 -26.14
CA PRO A 137 12.21 -18.61 -26.68
C PRO A 137 12.70 -17.39 -27.47
N THR A 138 14.03 -17.24 -27.58
CA THR A 138 14.65 -16.23 -28.47
C THR A 138 14.57 -16.67 -29.93
N GLN A 139 14.83 -15.76 -30.88
CA GLN A 139 14.77 -16.07 -32.30
C GLN A 139 15.78 -17.16 -32.72
N GLU A 140 16.95 -17.19 -32.07
CA GLU A 140 18.01 -18.20 -32.27
C GLU A 140 17.61 -19.56 -31.68
N GLU A 141 16.86 -19.57 -30.57
CA GLU A 141 16.29 -20.77 -29.97
C GLU A 141 15.14 -21.34 -30.82
N ILE A 142 14.21 -20.49 -31.28
CA ILE A 142 13.14 -20.86 -32.21
C ILE A 142 13.73 -21.53 -33.45
N THR A 143 14.76 -20.91 -34.03
CA THR A 143 15.44 -21.42 -35.22
C THR A 143 16.08 -22.79 -34.97
N ARG A 144 16.84 -22.95 -33.87
CA ARG A 144 17.44 -24.25 -33.48
C ARG A 144 16.40 -25.35 -33.24
N ILE A 145 15.31 -25.02 -32.52
CA ILE A 145 14.23 -25.95 -32.23
C ILE A 145 13.57 -26.41 -33.53
N LEU A 146 13.19 -25.49 -34.42
CA LEU A 146 12.50 -25.82 -35.67
C LEU A 146 13.39 -26.55 -36.69
N GLN A 147 14.70 -26.29 -36.70
CA GLN A 147 15.69 -26.98 -37.55
C GLN A 147 16.09 -28.37 -37.03
N PHE A 148 15.50 -28.85 -35.93
CA PHE A 148 15.79 -30.20 -35.42
C PHE A 148 15.27 -31.29 -36.35
N ASN A 149 16.18 -31.87 -37.13
CA ASN A 149 15.92 -32.96 -38.08
C ASN A 149 15.84 -34.36 -37.43
N GLY A 150 15.95 -34.46 -36.10
CA GLY A 150 15.80 -35.72 -35.36
C GLY A 150 14.34 -36.04 -35.04
N ASN A 151 14.10 -37.18 -34.37
CA ASN A 151 12.75 -37.52 -33.90
C ASN A 151 12.35 -36.61 -32.71
N PRO A 152 11.28 -35.79 -32.80
CA PRO A 152 10.87 -34.86 -31.73
C PRO A 152 10.50 -35.52 -30.39
N THR A 153 10.31 -36.84 -30.34
CA THR A 153 10.13 -37.60 -29.08
C THR A 153 11.43 -37.82 -28.30
N LYS A 154 12.59 -37.50 -28.90
CA LYS A 154 13.92 -37.53 -28.24
C LYS A 154 14.38 -36.18 -27.70
N LEU A 155 13.59 -35.12 -27.89
CA LEU A 155 13.81 -33.83 -27.24
C LEU A 155 13.43 -33.91 -25.76
N ALA A 156 14.00 -33.03 -24.94
CA ALA A 156 13.50 -32.80 -23.59
C ALA A 156 12.06 -32.23 -23.62
N ASP A 157 11.30 -32.37 -22.51
CA ASP A 157 9.86 -32.05 -22.46
C ASP A 157 9.56 -30.61 -22.92
N ALA A 158 10.43 -29.66 -22.54
CA ALA A 158 10.32 -28.25 -22.90
C ALA A 158 10.52 -28.02 -24.40
N GLU A 159 11.65 -28.46 -24.96
CA GLU A 159 11.91 -28.38 -26.41
C GLU A 159 10.87 -29.13 -27.24
N SER A 160 10.38 -30.28 -26.76
CA SER A 160 9.31 -31.03 -27.42
C SER A 160 8.01 -30.22 -27.43
N PHE A 161 7.63 -29.59 -26.31
CA PHE A 161 6.47 -28.69 -26.28
C PHE A 161 6.64 -27.51 -27.25
N LEU A 162 7.75 -26.78 -27.15
CA LEU A 162 8.04 -25.61 -27.98
C LEU A 162 8.03 -25.97 -29.48
N TYR A 163 8.65 -27.10 -29.86
CA TYR A 163 8.64 -27.60 -31.24
C TYR A 163 7.22 -27.78 -31.78
N HIS A 164 6.35 -28.46 -31.03
CA HIS A 164 5.00 -28.76 -31.49
C HIS A 164 4.12 -27.50 -31.55
N ILE A 165 4.24 -26.59 -30.57
CA ILE A 165 3.51 -25.33 -30.56
C ILE A 165 3.95 -24.43 -31.72
N LEU A 166 5.26 -24.18 -31.89
CA LEU A 166 5.79 -23.32 -32.95
C LEU A 166 5.56 -23.90 -34.36
N LYS A 167 5.57 -25.22 -34.51
CA LYS A 167 5.31 -25.87 -35.81
C LYS A 167 3.83 -25.83 -36.22
N ALA A 168 2.91 -25.87 -35.24
CA ALA A 168 1.48 -25.75 -35.50
C ALA A 168 1.02 -24.29 -35.64
N VAL A 169 1.60 -23.39 -34.83
CA VAL A 169 1.28 -21.95 -34.78
C VAL A 169 2.60 -21.17 -34.68
N PRO A 170 3.22 -20.76 -35.80
CA PRO A 170 4.50 -20.04 -35.79
C PRO A 170 4.49 -18.75 -34.95
N SER A 171 3.34 -18.09 -34.88
CA SER A 171 3.10 -16.86 -34.10
C SER A 171 2.62 -17.11 -32.67
N ALA A 172 2.72 -18.34 -32.12
CA ALA A 172 2.14 -18.71 -30.83
C ALA A 172 2.42 -17.71 -29.69
N PHE A 173 3.67 -17.24 -29.56
CA PHE A 173 4.03 -16.28 -28.51
C PHE A 173 3.49 -14.88 -28.74
N ILE A 174 3.32 -14.44 -29.99
CA ILE A 174 2.59 -13.21 -30.32
C ILE A 174 1.12 -13.37 -29.90
N ARG A 175 0.50 -14.51 -30.25
CA ARG A 175 -0.89 -14.82 -29.88
C ARG A 175 -1.09 -14.89 -28.36
N PHE A 176 -0.18 -15.51 -27.61
CA PHE A 176 -0.23 -15.51 -26.14
C PHE A 176 -0.14 -14.11 -25.54
N ASN A 177 0.76 -13.25 -26.03
CA ASN A 177 0.86 -11.86 -25.56
C ASN A 177 -0.40 -11.04 -25.86
N ALA A 178 -1.00 -11.23 -27.04
CA ALA A 178 -2.26 -10.58 -27.40
C ALA A 178 -3.45 -11.09 -26.56
N MET A 179 -3.53 -12.40 -26.30
CA MET A 179 -4.52 -12.99 -25.39
C MET A 179 -4.33 -12.51 -23.95
N LEU A 180 -3.07 -12.40 -23.47
CA LEU A 180 -2.77 -11.87 -22.14
C LEU A 180 -3.24 -10.42 -22.03
N PHE A 181 -2.89 -9.57 -23.01
CA PHE A 181 -3.34 -8.19 -23.08
C PHE A 181 -4.87 -8.09 -23.02
N ARG A 182 -5.59 -8.93 -23.79
CA ARG A 182 -7.04 -9.03 -23.71
C ARG A 182 -7.56 -9.32 -22.31
N THR A 183 -6.93 -10.25 -21.59
CA THR A 183 -7.36 -10.57 -20.21
C THR A 183 -6.99 -9.50 -19.17
N THR A 184 -6.01 -8.64 -19.44
CA THR A 184 -5.57 -7.59 -18.51
C THR A 184 -6.19 -6.22 -18.79
N TYR A 185 -6.70 -5.99 -20.01
CA TYR A 185 -7.23 -4.70 -20.45
C TYR A 185 -8.42 -4.21 -19.61
N ASP A 186 -9.47 -5.03 -19.43
CA ASP A 186 -10.68 -4.59 -18.70
C ASP A 186 -10.40 -4.15 -17.24
N PRO A 187 -9.61 -4.89 -16.43
CA PRO A 187 -9.18 -4.41 -15.11
C PRO A 187 -8.37 -3.11 -15.14
N GLU A 188 -7.46 -2.96 -16.12
CA GLU A 188 -6.55 -1.82 -16.24
C GLU A 188 -7.32 -0.53 -16.61
N ILE A 189 -8.20 -0.59 -17.62
CA ILE A 189 -9.03 0.55 -18.03
C ILE A 189 -10.10 0.89 -16.98
N LEU A 190 -10.66 -0.11 -16.28
CA LEU A 190 -11.59 0.12 -15.16
C LEU A 190 -10.91 0.84 -14.00
N HIS A 191 -9.69 0.44 -13.63
CA HIS A 191 -8.92 1.11 -12.59
C HIS A 191 -8.62 2.58 -12.98
N HIS A 192 -8.19 2.82 -14.22
CA HIS A 192 -7.97 4.18 -14.71
C HIS A 192 -9.25 5.04 -14.64
N LYS A 193 -10.41 4.53 -15.09
CA LYS A 193 -11.71 5.21 -14.94
C LYS A 193 -12.06 5.53 -13.49
N GLN A 194 -11.78 4.63 -12.54
CA GLN A 194 -11.99 4.87 -11.10
C GLN A 194 -11.08 5.98 -10.55
N CYS A 195 -9.84 6.08 -11.03
CA CYS A 195 -8.93 7.18 -10.70
C CYS A 195 -9.47 8.52 -11.22
N LEU A 196 -9.93 8.59 -12.48
CA LEU A 196 -10.58 9.79 -13.04
C LEU A 196 -11.83 10.19 -12.24
N GLN A 197 -12.69 9.24 -11.90
CA GLN A 197 -13.88 9.49 -11.07
C GLN A 197 -13.48 10.04 -9.68
N THR A 198 -12.44 9.48 -9.07
CA THR A 198 -11.91 9.93 -7.78
C THR A 198 -11.41 11.38 -7.83
N LEU A 199 -10.71 11.76 -8.91
CA LEU A 199 -10.28 13.15 -9.12
C LEU A 199 -11.46 14.11 -9.28
N GLU A 200 -12.48 13.74 -10.05
CA GLU A 200 -13.66 14.59 -10.24
C GLU A 200 -14.48 14.74 -8.94
N LEU A 201 -14.70 13.64 -8.21
CA LEU A 201 -15.38 13.68 -6.91
C LEU A 201 -14.57 14.47 -5.88
N GLY A 202 -13.24 14.32 -5.84
CA GLY A 202 -12.36 15.15 -5.02
C GLY A 202 -12.47 16.64 -5.36
N CYS A 203 -12.61 17.00 -6.65
CA CYS A 203 -12.86 18.38 -7.04
C CYS A 203 -14.23 18.90 -6.59
N LYS A 204 -15.27 18.04 -6.60
CA LYS A 204 -16.61 18.37 -6.08
C LYS A 204 -16.58 18.56 -4.56
N GLU A 205 -15.89 17.69 -3.82
CA GLU A 205 -15.64 17.84 -2.37
C GLU A 205 -14.92 19.16 -2.06
N LEU A 206 -13.83 19.48 -2.77
CA LEU A 206 -13.08 20.73 -2.63
C LEU A 206 -13.91 21.99 -2.94
N ARG A 207 -14.96 21.87 -3.74
CA ARG A 207 -15.90 22.97 -4.05
C ARG A 207 -17.14 22.97 -3.18
N SER A 208 -17.38 21.91 -2.41
CA SER A 208 -18.45 21.87 -1.43
C SER A 208 -18.08 22.80 -0.26
N GLY A 209 -19.01 23.71 0.07
CA GLY A 209 -18.82 24.65 1.17
C GLY A 209 -18.97 23.97 2.55
N GLY A 210 -19.03 24.79 3.60
CA GLY A 210 -19.27 24.32 4.96
C GLY A 210 -18.05 24.50 5.86
N VAL A 211 -17.69 23.48 6.63
CA VAL A 211 -16.70 23.61 7.71
C VAL A 211 -15.29 23.87 7.17
N PHE A 212 -14.94 23.33 6.00
CA PHE A 212 -13.67 23.65 5.33
C PHE A 212 -13.54 25.15 5.02
N PHE A 213 -14.58 25.76 4.44
CA PHE A 213 -14.55 27.19 4.10
C PHE A 213 -14.49 28.06 5.36
N LYS A 214 -15.13 27.64 6.46
CA LYS A 214 -15.04 28.33 7.77
C LYS A 214 -13.65 28.22 8.39
N LEU A 215 -12.93 27.11 8.19
CA LEU A 215 -11.52 27.01 8.58
C LEU A 215 -10.68 28.01 7.76
N LEU A 216 -10.84 28.07 6.44
CA LEU A 216 -10.14 29.04 5.59
C LEU A 216 -10.47 30.50 5.99
N GLU A 217 -11.74 30.80 6.26
CA GLU A 217 -12.19 32.11 6.75
C GLU A 217 -11.56 32.48 8.11
N ALA A 218 -11.55 31.55 9.06
CA ALA A 218 -10.93 31.73 10.37
C ALA A 218 -9.41 31.95 10.28
N ILE A 219 -8.73 31.23 9.36
CA ILE A 219 -7.30 31.41 9.07
C ILE A 219 -7.06 32.81 8.49
N LEU A 220 -7.85 33.24 7.50
CA LEU A 220 -7.73 34.57 6.89
C LEU A 220 -7.93 35.68 7.93
N LYS A 221 -8.97 35.57 8.77
CA LYS A 221 -9.25 36.52 9.86
C LYS A 221 -8.13 36.57 10.90
N ALA A 222 -7.63 35.41 11.33
CA ALA A 222 -6.52 35.34 12.28
C ALA A 222 -5.23 35.93 11.68
N GLY A 223 -4.87 35.54 10.45
CA GLY A 223 -3.71 36.05 9.73
C GLY A 223 -3.75 37.57 9.53
N ASN A 224 -4.89 38.13 9.10
CA ASN A 224 -5.07 39.57 8.97
C ASN A 224 -4.97 40.30 10.31
N ARG A 225 -5.47 39.72 11.40
CA ARG A 225 -5.34 40.31 12.74
C ARG A 225 -3.89 40.31 13.24
N MET A 226 -3.14 39.23 12.96
CA MET A 226 -1.74 39.08 13.35
C MET A 226 -0.79 39.96 12.52
N ASN A 227 -1.09 40.14 11.23
CA ASN A 227 -0.30 40.95 10.30
C ASN A 227 -0.74 42.43 10.23
N ALA A 228 -1.63 42.87 11.13
CA ALA A 228 -2.13 44.25 11.16
C ALA A 228 -0.99 45.26 11.28
N GLY A 229 -1.01 46.32 10.47
CA GLY A 229 0.08 47.31 10.40
C GLY A 229 1.29 46.89 9.57
N THR A 230 1.28 45.70 8.96
CA THR A 230 2.33 45.25 8.01
C THR A 230 1.79 45.19 6.58
N THR A 231 2.69 45.09 5.60
CA THR A 231 2.35 44.83 4.18
C THR A 231 1.66 43.48 3.93
N ARG A 232 1.59 42.60 4.94
CA ARG A 232 0.90 41.30 4.91
C ARG A 232 -0.49 41.31 5.57
N GLY A 233 -0.93 42.47 6.08
CA GLY A 233 -2.28 42.66 6.62
C GLY A 233 -3.31 42.95 5.53
N ASN A 234 -4.60 42.97 5.90
CA ASN A 234 -5.73 43.29 5.02
C ASN A 234 -5.82 42.45 3.72
N ALA A 235 -5.24 41.25 3.72
CA ALA A 235 -5.31 40.30 2.62
C ALA A 235 -6.75 39.86 2.36
N GLN A 236 -7.12 39.73 1.09
CA GLN A 236 -8.43 39.22 0.65
C GLN A 236 -8.47 37.69 0.52
N GLY A 237 -7.30 37.05 0.55
CA GLY A 237 -7.12 35.60 0.46
C GLY A 237 -5.66 35.22 0.67
N PHE A 238 -5.37 33.93 0.70
CA PHE A 238 -4.02 33.40 0.85
C PHE A 238 -3.83 32.14 -0.02
N ASN A 239 -2.59 31.85 -0.41
CA ASN A 239 -2.26 30.61 -1.11
C ASN A 239 -2.30 29.43 -0.12
N LEU A 240 -3.00 28.35 -0.47
CA LEU A 240 -3.20 27.19 0.43
C LEU A 240 -1.91 26.50 0.89
N THR A 241 -0.77 26.70 0.23
CA THR A 241 0.54 26.28 0.77
C THR A 241 0.82 26.81 2.17
N ALA A 242 0.25 27.96 2.55
CA ALA A 242 0.34 28.52 3.89
C ALA A 242 -0.29 27.65 4.99
N LEU A 243 -1.24 26.75 4.64
CA LEU A 243 -1.87 25.83 5.60
C LEU A 243 -0.84 24.96 6.34
N ARG A 244 0.26 24.59 5.66
CA ARG A 244 1.34 23.77 6.24
C ARG A 244 2.07 24.46 7.41
N ARG A 245 2.00 25.80 7.50
CA ARG A 245 2.73 26.61 8.49
C ARG A 245 1.93 26.94 9.75
N LEU A 246 0.65 26.56 9.82
CA LEU A 246 -0.24 26.88 10.94
C LEU A 246 0.16 26.17 12.25
N SER A 247 0.90 25.06 12.15
CA SER A 247 1.46 24.34 13.30
C SER A 247 2.76 24.96 13.82
N ASP A 248 3.50 25.68 12.98
CA ASP A 248 4.79 26.29 13.35
C ASP A 248 4.61 27.53 14.23
N VAL A 249 3.55 28.29 13.98
CA VAL A 249 3.23 29.53 14.68
C VAL A 249 2.65 29.20 16.05
N LYS A 250 3.39 29.52 17.11
CA LYS A 250 3.03 29.22 18.52
C LYS A 250 2.63 30.48 19.29
N SER A 251 1.77 30.30 20.28
CA SER A 251 1.42 31.30 21.30
C SER A 251 2.62 31.67 22.19
N THR A 252 2.52 32.77 22.92
CA THR A 252 3.54 33.26 23.87
C THR A 252 3.94 32.23 24.95
N ASN A 253 3.05 31.30 25.29
CA ASN A 253 3.32 30.22 26.24
C ASN A 253 3.94 28.95 25.60
N GLY A 254 4.19 28.96 24.28
CA GLY A 254 4.78 27.86 23.50
C GLY A 254 3.91 26.61 23.33
N LYS A 255 2.72 26.54 23.95
CA LYS A 255 1.90 25.32 24.06
C LYS A 255 0.75 25.22 23.06
N THR A 256 0.31 26.33 22.47
CA THR A 256 -0.84 26.37 21.56
C THR A 256 -0.38 26.87 20.20
N THR A 257 -0.70 26.15 19.12
CA THR A 257 -0.37 26.62 17.76
C THR A 257 -1.48 27.50 17.19
N LEU A 258 -1.22 28.23 16.11
CA LEU A 258 -2.24 28.96 15.38
C LEU A 258 -3.32 28.01 14.83
N LEU A 259 -2.94 26.81 14.40
CA LEU A 259 -3.90 25.76 14.03
C LEU A 259 -4.82 25.38 15.19
N HIS A 260 -4.28 25.18 16.40
CA HIS A 260 -5.09 24.93 17.59
C HIS A 260 -6.13 26.02 17.81
N PHE A 261 -5.70 27.28 17.80
CA PHE A 261 -6.60 28.41 17.98
C PHE A 261 -7.70 28.44 16.91
N VAL A 262 -7.33 28.33 15.63
CA VAL A 262 -8.28 28.32 14.50
C VAL A 262 -9.33 27.21 14.64
N VAL A 263 -8.88 25.97 14.89
CA VAL A 263 -9.77 24.81 15.02
C VAL A 263 -10.72 25.01 16.21
N GLU A 264 -10.21 25.45 17.36
CA GLU A 264 -11.01 25.69 18.57
C GLU A 264 -12.05 26.82 18.36
N GLN A 265 -11.73 27.87 17.60
CA GLN A 265 -12.71 28.91 17.21
C GLN A 265 -13.80 28.39 16.27
N VAL A 266 -13.44 27.56 15.28
CA VAL A 266 -14.43 26.95 14.38
C VAL A 266 -15.34 25.98 15.15
N VAL A 267 -14.79 25.13 16.02
CA VAL A 267 -15.58 24.25 16.89
C VAL A 267 -16.58 25.05 17.74
N ARG A 268 -16.15 26.14 18.40
CA ARG A 268 -17.06 27.03 19.15
C ARG A 268 -18.15 27.66 18.29
N SER A 269 -17.87 27.95 17.02
CA SER A 269 -18.83 28.54 16.08
C SER A 269 -19.85 27.50 15.59
N GLU A 270 -19.39 26.27 15.32
CA GLU A 270 -20.25 25.12 15.02
C GLU A 270 -21.18 24.79 16.19
N GLY A 271 -20.63 24.73 17.41
CA GLY A 271 -21.39 24.48 18.63
C GLY A 271 -22.44 25.55 18.94
N ARG A 272 -22.07 26.84 18.85
CA ARG A 272 -23.01 27.95 19.03
C ARG A 272 -24.21 27.86 18.08
N ARG A 273 -23.98 27.57 16.80
CA ARG A 273 -25.08 27.39 15.84
C ARG A 273 -25.94 26.17 16.15
N ARG A 274 -25.33 25.05 16.55
CA ARG A 274 -26.06 23.83 16.94
C ARG A 274 -26.93 24.10 18.18
N SER A 275 -26.41 24.77 19.21
CA SER A 275 -27.17 25.20 20.40
C SER A 275 -28.36 26.11 20.01
N ILE A 276 -28.14 27.14 19.19
CA ILE A 276 -29.22 28.04 18.72
C ILE A 276 -30.30 27.27 17.94
N ASN A 277 -29.93 26.29 17.12
CA ASN A 277 -30.90 25.48 16.37
C ASN A 277 -31.69 24.53 17.27
N THR A 278 -31.08 23.98 18.33
CA THR A 278 -31.77 23.13 19.32
C THR A 278 -32.75 23.95 20.16
N ASN A 279 -32.35 25.14 20.61
CA ASN A 279 -33.15 26.05 21.44
C ASN A 279 -34.28 26.76 20.67
N ARG A 280 -34.50 26.41 19.39
CA ARG A 280 -35.61 26.89 18.56
C ARG A 280 -36.80 25.93 18.49
N LYS A 281 -36.82 24.84 19.26
CA LYS A 281 -38.05 24.10 19.53
C LYS A 281 -39.02 25.00 20.34
N PRO A 282 -40.29 25.13 19.96
CA PRO A 282 -41.23 25.99 20.68
C PRO A 282 -41.60 25.34 22.02
N GLY A 283 -41.18 25.93 23.14
CA GLY A 283 -41.56 25.47 24.49
C GLY A 283 -40.82 26.13 25.65
N ASP A 284 -39.49 26.29 25.56
CA ASP A 284 -38.67 26.64 26.73
C ASP A 284 -38.36 28.15 26.86
N HIS A 285 -38.65 28.69 28.05
CA HIS A 285 -38.24 30.04 28.45
C HIS A 285 -36.79 30.04 28.99
N PRO A 286 -35.95 31.02 28.62
CA PRO A 286 -34.57 31.08 29.11
C PRO A 286 -34.51 31.60 30.56
N VAL A 287 -34.13 30.72 31.49
CA VAL A 287 -33.80 31.11 32.87
C VAL A 287 -32.45 31.82 32.89
N SER A 288 -32.45 33.11 33.25
CA SER A 288 -31.24 33.92 33.42
C SER A 288 -30.52 33.57 34.73
N GLY A 289 -29.27 33.08 34.65
CA GLY A 289 -28.52 32.62 35.82
C GLY A 289 -26.99 32.75 35.74
N THR A 290 -26.46 33.76 36.44
CA THR A 290 -25.17 33.76 37.18
C THR A 290 -23.84 33.65 36.40
N LYS A 291 -22.81 34.36 36.88
CA LYS A 291 -21.52 34.60 36.20
C LYS A 291 -20.62 33.36 35.98
N ASN A 292 -20.94 32.20 36.57
CA ASN A 292 -20.22 30.95 36.30
C ASN A 292 -20.64 30.28 34.97
N SER A 293 -21.69 30.80 34.30
CA SER A 293 -22.24 30.27 33.05
C SER A 293 -21.26 30.29 31.88
N ASN A 294 -20.44 31.32 31.72
CA ASN A 294 -19.64 31.53 30.50
C ASN A 294 -18.64 30.38 30.19
N GLU A 295 -17.97 29.81 31.20
CA GLU A 295 -17.02 28.70 30.95
C GLU A 295 -17.74 27.36 30.71
N GLU A 296 -18.86 27.13 31.39
CA GLU A 296 -19.69 25.93 31.22
C GLU A 296 -20.33 25.93 29.83
N GLN A 297 -20.86 27.08 29.41
CA GLN A 297 -21.43 27.31 28.09
C GLN A 297 -20.36 27.24 26.98
N ASP A 298 -19.12 27.71 27.23
CA ASP A 298 -18.03 27.53 26.27
C ASP A 298 -17.63 26.05 26.10
N ARG A 299 -17.61 25.27 27.19
CA ARG A 299 -17.43 23.81 27.13
C ARG A 299 -18.58 23.13 26.37
N GLU A 300 -19.82 23.52 26.62
CA GLU A 300 -20.99 22.99 25.91
C GLU A 300 -20.90 23.24 24.40
N HIS A 301 -20.60 24.48 23.99
CA HIS A 301 -20.35 24.81 22.59
C HIS A 301 -19.19 23.98 22.01
N LEU A 302 -18.09 23.80 22.74
CA LEU A 302 -17.00 22.95 22.28
C LEU A 302 -17.44 21.50 22.05
N MET A 303 -18.20 20.89 22.97
CA MET A 303 -18.72 19.53 22.78
C MET A 303 -19.67 19.42 21.59
N LEU A 304 -20.62 20.34 21.45
CA LEU A 304 -21.61 20.33 20.35
C LEU A 304 -20.97 20.52 18.97
N GLY A 305 -19.87 21.27 18.91
CA GLY A 305 -19.14 21.56 17.67
C GLY A 305 -18.19 20.46 17.20
N LEU A 306 -17.65 19.64 18.12
CA LEU A 306 -16.62 18.63 17.79
C LEU A 306 -17.01 17.60 16.71
N PRO A 307 -18.26 17.13 16.60
CA PRO A 307 -18.65 16.22 15.52
C PRO A 307 -18.64 16.88 14.13
N ALA A 308 -18.84 18.20 14.03
CA ALA A 308 -18.80 18.89 12.72
C ALA A 308 -17.42 18.82 12.02
N LEU A 309 -16.35 18.55 12.78
CA LEU A 309 -15.02 18.26 12.21
C LEU A 309 -14.80 16.78 11.89
N GLU A 310 -15.54 15.86 12.53
CA GLU A 310 -15.59 14.45 12.15
C GLU A 310 -16.29 14.29 10.80
N ASP A 311 -17.44 14.95 10.67
CA ASP A 311 -18.23 15.06 9.45
C ASP A 311 -17.37 15.65 8.33
N LEU A 312 -16.60 16.72 8.62
CA LEU A 312 -15.66 17.31 7.64
C LEU A 312 -14.66 16.28 7.11
N ASN A 313 -14.06 15.49 7.99
CA ASN A 313 -12.96 14.60 7.60
C ASN A 313 -13.43 13.37 6.80
N SER A 314 -14.64 12.90 7.05
CA SER A 314 -15.30 11.84 6.27
C SER A 314 -15.81 12.33 4.92
N ASN A 315 -16.31 13.57 4.85
CA ASN A 315 -16.79 14.22 3.61
C ASN A 315 -15.68 14.52 2.57
N PHE A 316 -14.40 14.39 2.92
CA PHE A 316 -13.25 14.64 2.04
C PHE A 316 -12.52 13.34 1.64
N GLY A 317 -13.27 12.22 1.59
CA GLY A 317 -12.74 10.89 1.31
C GLY A 317 -12.11 10.77 -0.08
N ASN A 318 -12.68 11.40 -1.11
CA ASN A 318 -12.11 11.35 -2.46
C ASN A 318 -10.91 12.30 -2.61
N VAL A 319 -10.86 13.44 -1.90
CA VAL A 319 -9.65 14.27 -1.79
C VAL A 319 -8.47 13.49 -1.22
N LYS A 320 -8.70 12.68 -0.18
CA LYS A 320 -7.63 11.85 0.41
C LYS A 320 -7.11 10.78 -0.56
N LYS A 321 -7.99 10.15 -1.35
CA LYS A 321 -7.62 9.18 -2.39
C LYS A 321 -6.94 9.85 -3.59
N ALA A 322 -7.44 10.99 -4.05
CA ALA A 322 -6.83 11.78 -5.12
C ALA A 322 -5.38 12.18 -4.80
N ALA A 323 -5.10 12.45 -3.51
CA ALA A 323 -3.77 12.74 -2.99
C ALA A 323 -2.81 11.53 -2.89
N THR A 324 -3.23 10.33 -3.32
CA THR A 324 -2.38 9.14 -3.47
C THR A 324 -2.29 8.64 -4.91
N ILE A 325 -2.95 9.30 -5.86
CA ILE A 325 -2.83 8.97 -7.29
C ILE A 325 -1.49 9.52 -7.79
N ASP A 326 -0.70 8.67 -8.45
CA ASP A 326 0.48 9.12 -9.18
C ASP A 326 0.07 9.70 -10.54
N TYR A 327 0.50 10.93 -10.82
CA TYR A 327 0.05 11.67 -11.99
C TYR A 327 0.66 11.12 -13.29
N ASP A 328 1.96 10.83 -13.29
CA ASP A 328 2.67 10.37 -14.48
C ASP A 328 2.21 8.96 -14.89
N SER A 329 1.96 8.09 -13.90
CA SER A 329 1.31 6.79 -14.11
C SER A 329 -0.11 6.95 -14.65
N LEU A 330 -0.91 7.90 -14.13
CA LEU A 330 -2.29 8.13 -14.60
C LEU A 330 -2.33 8.52 -16.09
N ILE A 331 -1.58 9.54 -16.49
CA ILE A 331 -1.62 10.07 -17.88
C ILE A 331 -0.92 9.16 -18.90
N SER A 332 -0.13 8.18 -18.45
CA SER A 332 0.55 7.24 -19.35
C SER A 332 -0.29 6.02 -19.70
N VAL A 333 -1.36 5.69 -18.93
CA VAL A 333 -2.23 4.53 -19.23
C VAL A 333 -2.83 4.61 -20.63
N CYS A 334 -3.54 5.69 -20.97
CA CYS A 334 -4.21 5.83 -22.27
C CYS A 334 -3.22 5.73 -23.45
N PRO A 335 -2.07 6.44 -23.46
CA PRO A 335 -1.00 6.23 -24.45
C PRO A 335 -0.47 4.79 -24.52
N VAL A 336 -0.10 4.18 -23.38
CA VAL A 336 0.48 2.82 -23.35
C VAL A 336 -0.50 1.79 -23.89
N LEU A 337 -1.76 1.83 -23.45
CA LEU A 337 -2.81 0.93 -23.96
C LEU A 337 -3.06 1.14 -25.46
N THR A 338 -3.05 2.39 -25.94
CA THR A 338 -3.20 2.67 -27.38
C THR A 338 -2.05 2.08 -28.19
N THR A 339 -0.80 2.28 -27.76
CA THR A 339 0.38 1.71 -28.42
C THR A 339 0.29 0.18 -28.47
N ARG A 340 -0.09 -0.49 -27.37
CA ARG A 340 -0.26 -1.95 -27.36
C ARG A 340 -1.37 -2.43 -28.30
N VAL A 341 -2.48 -1.69 -28.40
CA VAL A 341 -3.55 -1.97 -29.38
C VAL A 341 -3.04 -1.84 -30.81
N ASP A 342 -2.25 -0.80 -31.12
CA ASP A 342 -1.68 -0.58 -32.44
C ASP A 342 -0.61 -1.63 -32.82
N GLU A 343 0.27 -1.99 -31.88
CA GLU A 343 1.28 -3.05 -32.04
C GLU A 343 0.61 -4.41 -32.34
N ILE A 344 -0.37 -4.83 -31.55
CA ILE A 344 -1.08 -6.09 -31.78
C ILE A 344 -1.83 -6.03 -33.12
N LYS A 345 -2.47 -4.90 -33.46
CA LYS A 345 -3.16 -4.72 -34.75
C LYS A 345 -2.20 -4.84 -35.94
N GLN A 346 -0.97 -4.35 -35.82
CA GLN A 346 0.08 -4.52 -36.84
C GLN A 346 0.50 -5.99 -36.97
N LEU A 347 0.73 -6.69 -35.85
CA LEU A 347 1.13 -8.11 -35.83
C LEU A 347 0.04 -9.04 -36.40
N LEU A 348 -1.24 -8.67 -36.27
CA LEU A 348 -2.36 -9.40 -36.86
C LEU A 348 -2.48 -9.31 -38.39
N SER A 349 -1.76 -8.40 -39.05
CA SER A 349 -1.87 -8.20 -40.51
C SER A 349 -1.49 -9.43 -41.36
N LEU A 350 -0.78 -10.39 -40.76
CA LEU A 350 -0.33 -11.65 -41.38
C LEU A 350 -1.11 -12.88 -40.86
N GLU A 351 -2.04 -12.70 -39.94
CA GLU A 351 -2.78 -13.77 -39.27
C GLU A 351 -4.08 -14.13 -39.98
N SER A 352 -4.67 -15.28 -39.66
CA SER A 352 -5.97 -15.71 -40.19
C SER A 352 -6.70 -16.68 -39.24
N GLY A 353 -7.97 -16.96 -39.53
CA GLY A 353 -8.79 -17.92 -38.78
C GLY A 353 -9.56 -17.32 -37.59
N GLY A 354 -9.90 -18.18 -36.61
CA GLY A 354 -10.70 -17.81 -35.44
C GLY A 354 -10.06 -16.70 -34.60
N PHE A 355 -8.77 -16.88 -34.28
CA PHE A 355 -7.93 -15.92 -33.57
C PHE A 355 -8.00 -14.50 -34.14
N LEU A 356 -7.85 -14.34 -35.47
CA LEU A 356 -7.90 -13.02 -36.11
C LEU A 356 -9.26 -12.36 -35.90
N ARG A 357 -10.36 -13.10 -36.09
CA ARG A 357 -11.72 -12.56 -35.96
C ARG A 357 -11.98 -12.11 -34.52
N GLU A 358 -11.62 -12.94 -33.55
CA GLU A 358 -11.78 -12.67 -32.12
C GLU A 358 -10.97 -11.45 -31.68
N MET A 359 -9.67 -11.42 -32.01
CA MET A 359 -8.76 -10.34 -31.59
C MET A 359 -9.08 -9.04 -32.32
N LYS A 360 -9.50 -9.08 -33.60
CA LYS A 360 -9.88 -7.89 -34.34
C LYS A 360 -11.07 -7.18 -33.71
N GLY A 361 -12.13 -7.91 -33.31
CA GLY A 361 -13.29 -7.31 -32.64
C GLY A 361 -12.86 -6.56 -31.38
N PHE A 362 -12.18 -7.29 -30.48
CA PHE A 362 -11.63 -6.75 -29.24
C PHE A 362 -10.76 -5.49 -29.45
N LEU A 363 -9.88 -5.45 -30.46
CA LEU A 363 -9.00 -4.29 -30.69
C LEU A 363 -9.71 -3.05 -31.25
N GLU A 364 -10.83 -3.21 -31.98
CA GLU A 364 -11.65 -2.04 -32.34
C GLU A 364 -12.48 -1.57 -31.13
N ASP A 365 -13.04 -2.49 -30.34
CA ASP A 365 -13.75 -2.17 -29.08
C ASP A 365 -12.84 -1.36 -28.12
N CYS A 366 -11.60 -1.83 -27.89
CA CYS A 366 -10.59 -1.10 -27.12
C CYS A 366 -10.28 0.29 -27.70
N ARG A 367 -10.25 0.43 -29.04
CA ARG A 367 -9.92 1.72 -29.67
C ARG A 367 -11.04 2.73 -29.48
N GLU A 368 -12.29 2.32 -29.65
CA GLU A 368 -13.45 3.16 -29.39
C GLU A 368 -13.50 3.58 -27.92
N GLU A 369 -13.30 2.63 -27.00
CA GLU A 369 -13.29 2.92 -25.58
C GLU A 369 -12.13 3.83 -25.14
N LEU A 370 -10.90 3.56 -25.59
CA LEU A 370 -9.72 4.39 -25.29
C LEU A 370 -9.88 5.83 -25.80
N ASN A 371 -10.57 6.03 -26.93
CA ASN A 371 -10.90 7.38 -27.41
C ASN A 371 -11.86 8.09 -26.45
N VAL A 372 -12.92 7.42 -25.99
CA VAL A 372 -13.87 7.98 -25.01
C VAL A 372 -13.18 8.28 -23.67
N VAL A 373 -12.38 7.34 -23.16
CA VAL A 373 -11.66 7.50 -21.88
C VAL A 373 -10.64 8.63 -21.96
N ARG A 374 -9.95 8.81 -23.09
CA ARG A 374 -9.00 9.90 -23.30
C ARG A 374 -9.66 11.29 -23.31
N GLU A 375 -10.84 11.43 -23.90
CA GLU A 375 -11.57 12.71 -23.82
C GLU A 375 -12.13 12.97 -22.41
N GLU A 376 -12.52 11.92 -21.68
CA GLU A 376 -12.91 12.01 -20.27
C GLU A 376 -11.72 12.37 -19.37
N GLU A 377 -10.52 11.80 -19.59
CA GLU A 377 -9.27 12.15 -18.91
C GLU A 377 -8.98 13.65 -19.06
N LYS A 378 -9.00 14.18 -20.30
CA LYS A 378 -8.83 15.62 -20.57
C LYS A 378 -9.87 16.46 -19.85
N ARG A 379 -11.15 16.06 -19.87
CA ARG A 379 -12.25 16.77 -19.21
C ARG A 379 -12.04 16.82 -17.68
N VAL A 380 -11.69 15.70 -17.07
CA VAL A 380 -11.42 15.59 -15.63
C VAL A 380 -10.18 16.41 -15.25
N MET A 381 -9.10 16.34 -16.03
CA MET A 381 -7.90 17.14 -15.79
C MET A 381 -8.15 18.65 -15.91
N GLU A 382 -9.03 19.10 -16.81
CA GLU A 382 -9.48 20.49 -16.86
C GLU A 382 -10.33 20.88 -15.63
N VAL A 383 -11.13 19.97 -15.07
CA VAL A 383 -11.84 20.19 -13.78
C VAL A 383 -10.85 20.29 -12.62
N VAL A 384 -9.81 19.46 -12.58
CA VAL A 384 -8.70 19.56 -11.61
C VAL A 384 -8.00 20.90 -11.75
N ARG A 385 -7.63 21.30 -12.97
CA ARG A 385 -6.97 22.59 -13.25
C ARG A 385 -7.83 23.77 -12.79
N LYS A 386 -9.11 23.84 -13.17
CA LYS A 386 -10.05 24.88 -12.72
C LYS A 386 -10.22 24.93 -11.21
N THR A 387 -10.14 23.78 -10.53
CA THR A 387 -10.27 23.67 -9.06
C THR A 387 -8.99 24.09 -8.34
N THR A 388 -7.83 23.81 -8.93
CA THR A 388 -6.55 24.39 -8.51
C THR A 388 -6.54 25.92 -8.67
N ASP A 389 -6.94 26.45 -9.83
CA ASP A 389 -7.05 27.90 -10.09
C ASP A 389 -7.95 28.61 -9.06
N TYR A 390 -9.09 28.00 -8.71
CA TYR A 390 -10.04 28.56 -7.73
C TYR A 390 -9.41 28.83 -6.34
N TYR A 391 -8.36 28.09 -5.98
CA TYR A 391 -7.62 28.26 -4.73
C TYR A 391 -6.29 29.04 -4.86
N GLN A 392 -5.90 29.44 -6.08
CA GLN A 392 -4.66 30.19 -6.32
C GLN A 392 -4.93 31.70 -6.39
N ALA A 393 -4.87 32.36 -5.23
CA ALA A 393 -4.98 33.82 -5.14
C ALA A 393 -3.76 34.53 -5.79
N GLY A 394 -3.87 34.86 -7.07
CA GLY A 394 -3.17 35.99 -7.69
C GLY A 394 -1.74 35.80 -8.21
N GLY A 395 -1.16 34.58 -8.22
CA GLY A 395 0.17 34.42 -8.83
C GLY A 395 0.85 33.05 -8.70
N SER A 396 0.65 32.18 -9.70
CA SER A 396 1.71 31.49 -10.46
C SER A 396 1.06 30.57 -11.50
N LYS A 397 0.87 31.06 -12.73
CA LYS A 397 0.41 30.20 -13.84
C LYS A 397 1.57 29.29 -14.29
N GLY A 398 1.64 28.11 -13.68
CA GLY A 398 2.62 27.07 -13.99
C GLY A 398 3.57 26.76 -12.83
N GLY A 399 4.03 25.51 -12.78
CA GLY A 399 5.11 25.03 -11.90
C GLY A 399 4.70 23.96 -10.87
N ASN A 400 3.45 23.93 -10.42
CA ASN A 400 3.01 22.95 -9.42
C ASN A 400 2.40 21.70 -10.05
N HIS A 401 2.79 20.53 -9.53
CA HIS A 401 2.25 19.22 -9.88
C HIS A 401 0.70 19.23 -9.86
N PRO A 402 -0.01 18.75 -10.90
CA PRO A 402 -1.46 18.96 -11.03
C PRO A 402 -2.31 18.50 -9.84
N LEU A 403 -1.86 17.46 -9.13
CA LEU A 403 -2.56 16.89 -7.97
C LEU A 403 -2.11 17.48 -6.62
N GLN A 404 -1.19 18.46 -6.59
CA GLN A 404 -0.62 19.00 -5.35
C GLN A 404 -1.66 19.62 -4.41
N LEU A 405 -2.75 20.18 -4.95
CA LEU A 405 -3.87 20.71 -4.16
C LEU A 405 -4.46 19.64 -3.23
N PHE A 406 -4.71 18.43 -3.75
CA PHE A 406 -5.25 17.33 -2.95
C PHE A 406 -4.30 16.95 -1.81
N VAL A 407 -2.99 16.93 -2.07
CA VAL A 407 -1.97 16.64 -1.04
C VAL A 407 -2.00 17.70 0.07
N ILE A 408 -1.97 18.99 -0.30
CA ILE A 408 -2.03 20.11 0.68
C ILE A 408 -3.28 20.02 1.56
N VAL A 409 -4.44 19.73 0.96
CA VAL A 409 -5.71 19.64 1.71
C VAL A 409 -5.78 18.37 2.56
N LYS A 410 -5.32 17.21 2.07
CA LYS A 410 -5.18 15.97 2.86
C LYS A 410 -4.32 16.23 4.10
N ASP A 411 -3.13 16.81 3.92
CA ASP A 411 -2.19 17.09 5.01
C ASP A 411 -2.82 18.04 6.05
N PHE A 412 -3.52 19.08 5.58
CA PHE A 412 -4.23 20.01 6.47
C PHE A 412 -5.36 19.34 7.25
N LEU A 413 -6.20 18.52 6.61
CA LEU A 413 -7.29 17.81 7.27
C LEU A 413 -6.78 16.83 8.34
N ASN A 414 -5.71 16.09 8.05
CA ASN A 414 -5.07 15.21 9.04
C ASN A 414 -4.56 15.99 10.27
N ASN A 415 -4.00 17.20 10.06
CA ASN A 415 -3.60 18.07 11.17
C ASN A 415 -4.80 18.64 11.95
N VAL A 416 -5.91 18.96 11.28
CA VAL A 416 -7.17 19.39 11.93
C VAL A 416 -7.76 18.27 12.78
N ASP A 417 -7.75 17.02 12.30
CA ASP A 417 -8.17 15.83 13.04
C ASP A 417 -7.35 15.60 14.31
N GLN A 418 -6.02 15.71 14.21
CA GLN A 418 -5.13 15.58 15.35
C GLN A 418 -5.45 16.62 16.43
N VAL A 419 -5.62 17.88 16.03
CA VAL A 419 -5.99 18.99 16.93
C VAL A 419 -7.40 18.79 17.51
N ARG A 420 -8.37 18.31 16.72
CA ARG A 420 -9.72 17.95 17.17
C ARG A 420 -9.66 16.89 18.28
N ALA A 421 -8.88 15.83 18.08
CA ALA A 421 -8.70 14.77 19.06
C ALA A 421 -8.02 15.28 20.36
N GLU A 422 -7.07 16.21 20.27
CA GLU A 422 -6.47 16.85 21.43
C GLU A 422 -7.44 17.76 22.20
N ILE A 423 -8.31 18.51 21.52
CA ILE A 423 -9.37 19.30 22.16
C ILE A 423 -10.34 18.36 22.89
N ALA A 424 -10.78 17.27 22.25
CA ALA A 424 -11.66 16.28 22.88
C ALA A 424 -11.03 15.66 24.15
N LYS A 425 -9.75 15.26 24.09
CA LYS A 425 -8.99 14.75 25.26
C LYS A 425 -8.89 15.79 26.38
N LYS A 426 -8.65 17.07 26.06
CA LYS A 426 -8.58 18.17 27.04
C LYS A 426 -9.93 18.38 27.76
N LEU A 427 -11.05 18.26 27.05
CA LEU A 427 -12.40 18.35 27.64
C LEU A 427 -12.71 17.13 28.54
N GLN A 428 -12.37 15.92 28.10
CA GLN A 428 -12.54 14.70 28.90
C GLN A 428 -11.73 14.75 30.20
N LYS A 429 -10.46 15.17 30.14
CA LYS A 429 -9.62 15.28 31.35
C LYS A 429 -10.20 16.28 32.36
N ARG A 430 -10.63 17.46 31.90
CA ARG A 430 -11.28 18.45 32.79
C ARG A 430 -12.54 17.93 33.47
N LYS A 431 -13.32 17.08 32.79
CA LYS A 431 -14.51 16.43 33.38
C LYS A 431 -14.15 15.41 34.47
N ALA A 432 -13.03 14.71 34.33
CA ALA A 432 -12.51 13.83 35.38
C ALA A 432 -12.02 14.65 36.60
N ASP A 433 -11.24 15.71 36.36
CA ASP A 433 -10.71 16.59 37.42
C ASP A 433 -11.83 17.38 38.14
N SER A 434 -13.00 17.59 37.52
CA SER A 434 -14.16 18.29 38.11
C SER A 434 -15.22 17.37 38.73
N SER A 435 -15.00 16.05 38.74
CA SER A 435 -15.92 15.11 39.40
C SER A 435 -15.62 15.09 40.90
N PRO A 436 -16.62 15.19 41.80
CA PRO A 436 -16.36 15.08 43.23
C PRO A 436 -15.77 13.71 43.56
N PRO A 437 -14.86 13.60 44.55
CA PRO A 437 -14.36 12.30 44.98
C PRO A 437 -15.54 11.45 45.43
N LEU A 438 -15.59 10.17 45.02
CA LEU A 438 -16.61 9.24 45.50
C LEU A 438 -16.61 9.27 47.02
N SER A 439 -17.78 9.58 47.60
CA SER A 439 -17.98 9.50 49.04
C SER A 439 -17.56 8.10 49.51
N PRO A 440 -16.81 7.97 50.62
CA PRO A 440 -16.39 6.66 51.08
C PRO A 440 -17.63 5.80 51.35
N THR A 441 -17.70 4.65 50.70
CA THR A 441 -18.75 3.65 50.95
C THR A 441 -18.88 3.40 52.44
N PRO A 442 -20.12 3.33 53.00
CA PRO A 442 -20.29 2.96 54.39
C PRO A 442 -19.61 1.60 54.62
N ARG A 443 -18.76 1.51 55.64
CA ARG A 443 -18.05 0.25 55.94
C ARG A 443 -19.08 -0.82 56.31
N SER A 444 -19.36 -1.73 55.39
CA SER A 444 -19.98 -3.00 55.71
C SER A 444 -19.11 -3.74 56.73
N PRO A 445 -19.65 -4.22 57.87
CA PRO A 445 -18.85 -4.88 58.88
C PRO A 445 -18.18 -6.15 58.31
N VAL A 446 -16.92 -6.37 58.69
CA VAL A 446 -16.11 -7.48 58.18
C VAL A 446 -16.69 -8.81 58.67
N ARG A 447 -17.34 -9.54 57.76
CA ARG A 447 -17.89 -10.87 58.04
C ARG A 447 -16.77 -11.92 57.96
N PHE A 448 -16.10 -12.18 59.08
CA PHE A 448 -15.26 -13.36 59.24
C PHE A 448 -16.09 -14.63 59.02
N GLN A 449 -15.56 -15.59 58.26
CA GLN A 449 -16.19 -16.90 58.07
C GLN A 449 -15.48 -17.97 58.90
N ASN A 450 -16.29 -18.72 59.65
CA ASN A 450 -16.00 -20.03 60.27
C ASN A 450 -14.80 -20.14 61.24
N LEU A 451 -15.10 -20.03 62.53
CA LEU A 451 -14.37 -20.74 63.61
C LEU A 451 -15.33 -21.24 64.71
N GLU A 452 -16.51 -21.73 64.34
CA GLU A 452 -17.55 -22.18 65.29
C GLU A 452 -17.72 -23.73 65.32
N LEU A 453 -16.60 -24.45 65.29
CA LEU A 453 -16.57 -25.92 65.43
C LEU A 453 -15.82 -26.44 66.66
N TYR A 454 -15.35 -25.57 67.58
CA TYR A 454 -14.48 -26.00 68.69
C TYR A 454 -15.05 -25.92 70.11
N PHE A 455 -16.12 -25.16 70.38
CA PHE A 455 -16.68 -25.05 71.75
C PHE A 455 -18.21 -25.05 71.80
N ARG A 456 -18.82 -26.21 71.50
CA ARG A 456 -20.21 -26.48 71.87
C ARG A 456 -20.29 -27.42 73.08
N ALA A 457 -20.11 -26.86 74.28
CA ALA A 457 -20.34 -27.57 75.53
C ALA A 457 -21.13 -26.69 76.52
N HIS A 458 -22.35 -27.18 76.83
CA HIS A 458 -23.17 -26.87 78.02
C HIS A 458 -24.12 -25.64 77.97
N ARG A 459 -25.42 -25.97 77.88
CA ARG A 459 -26.60 -25.26 78.46
C ARG A 459 -26.53 -25.32 80.02
N PRO A 460 -27.42 -24.66 80.82
CA PRO A 460 -28.75 -24.05 80.53
C PRO A 460 -28.88 -22.57 81.04
N GLY A 461 -30.02 -21.85 81.01
CA GLY A 461 -31.37 -22.04 80.45
C GLY A 461 -32.41 -21.08 81.11
N THR A 462 -33.65 -21.04 80.58
CA THR A 462 -34.83 -20.26 81.08
C THR A 462 -34.72 -18.72 81.00
N SER A 463 -35.79 -17.91 80.85
CA SER A 463 -37.24 -18.18 80.73
C SER A 463 -38.01 -17.03 80.03
N SER A 464 -39.15 -17.37 79.39
CA SER A 464 -40.45 -16.66 79.42
C SER A 464 -40.65 -15.23 78.85
N SER A 465 -41.45 -15.15 77.77
CA SER A 465 -42.67 -14.31 77.57
C SER A 465 -42.65 -12.77 77.63
N ASP A 466 -43.65 -12.00 77.15
CA ASP A 466 -44.72 -12.03 76.09
C ASP A 466 -45.43 -10.65 76.22
N SER A 467 -46.14 -10.00 75.27
CA SER A 467 -46.47 -10.16 73.83
C SER A 467 -45.98 -8.90 73.07
N GLU A 468 -46.13 -8.63 71.77
CA GLU A 468 -47.19 -8.76 70.74
C GLU A 468 -48.43 -7.85 70.88
N ASP A 469 -48.84 -7.35 69.70
CA ASP A 469 -50.07 -6.65 69.29
C ASP A 469 -50.38 -5.20 69.74
N ASP A 470 -51.00 -4.33 68.92
CA ASP A 470 -51.07 -4.20 67.44
C ASP A 470 -51.72 -2.81 67.11
N PHE A 471 -51.79 -2.46 65.83
CA PHE A 471 -52.66 -1.47 65.16
C PHE A 471 -52.33 0.04 65.16
N SER A 472 -52.23 0.51 63.90
CA SER A 472 -52.55 1.85 63.31
C SER A 472 -51.49 2.95 63.34
#